data_AF-A0A954G6C1-F1
#
_entry.id   AF-A0A954G6C1-F1
#
_cell.length_a   1.000
_cell.length_b   1.000
_cell.length_c   1.000
_cell.angle_alpha   90.00
_cell.angle_beta   90.00
_cell.angle_gamma   90.00
#
_symmetry.space_group_name_H-M   'P 1'
#
loop_
_entity.id
_entity.type
_entity.pdbx_description
1 polymer ?
#
loop_
_entity_poly.entity_id
_entity_poly.type
_entity_poly.pdbx_seq_one_letter_code
_entity_poly.pdbx_strand_id
1 'polypeptide(L)'
;MTATAAPAPVEKIRKRIVSLDQFRGYTVAGMFLVNYMGFFVVCPVVLKHHNTYCSYADTIMPHFMFAVGFAFRLTFGRRVQTEGTASAYMRVVRRLLGLVLVSLIIYRVSPIAQTWNELKSIGVWDAIAGPLKRNWFQTLMHIAVTSLWIAPVIRARASIRIAYMIFSAAAHVVLSYYFYFTWVNSPPNGIDGGPLGFLTWSIPAIIGTLACDWIVEADGLPRIRPFVFWSVVLMLLGWGISCGTRFYDVPVADQTNPAIQKQKLATYPVIPDEAQFKAKAGEPFSAYLAEPPFVKPPKQE
;
A
#
# COMPACT_ATOMS: atom_id res chain seq x y z
N MET A 1 37.95 -48.66 -17.97
CA MET A 1 36.72 -48.06 -17.40
C MET A 1 37.09 -46.75 -16.72
N THR A 2 37.13 -45.65 -17.47
CA THR A 2 37.36 -44.31 -16.92
C THR A 2 36.01 -43.73 -16.50
N ALA A 3 35.79 -43.62 -15.19
CA ALA A 3 34.61 -42.97 -14.64
C ALA A 3 34.64 -41.49 -15.00
N THR A 4 33.77 -41.08 -15.93
CA THR A 4 33.46 -39.67 -16.20
C THR A 4 32.81 -39.08 -14.95
N ALA A 5 33.56 -38.22 -14.25
CA ALA A 5 33.05 -37.43 -13.15
C ALA A 5 31.85 -36.59 -13.61
N ALA A 6 30.75 -36.66 -12.86
CA ALA A 6 29.58 -35.84 -13.10
C ALA A 6 29.96 -34.34 -13.03
N PRO A 7 29.41 -33.49 -13.91
CA PRO A 7 29.70 -32.07 -13.88
C PRO A 7 29.27 -31.48 -12.54
N ALA A 8 30.17 -30.74 -11.89
CA ALA A 8 29.87 -30.01 -10.66
C ALA A 8 28.66 -29.10 -10.88
N PRO A 9 27.75 -28.98 -9.89
CA PRO A 9 26.59 -28.11 -10.02
C PRO A 9 27.06 -26.69 -10.29
N VAL A 10 26.62 -26.14 -11.42
CA VAL A 10 26.90 -24.76 -11.84
C VAL A 10 26.50 -23.84 -10.69
N GLU A 11 27.49 -23.24 -10.04
CA GLU A 11 27.28 -22.21 -9.06
C GLU A 11 26.49 -21.08 -9.74
N LYS A 12 25.20 -20.94 -9.42
CA LYS A 12 24.35 -19.84 -9.92
C LYS A 12 24.97 -18.53 -9.40
N ILE A 13 25.86 -17.94 -10.20
CA ILE A 13 26.54 -16.69 -9.87
C ILE A 13 25.48 -15.65 -9.50
N ARG A 14 25.57 -15.25 -8.23
CA ARG A 14 24.78 -14.26 -7.50
C ARG A 14 24.79 -12.90 -8.18
N LYS A 15 24.03 -12.72 -9.26
CA LYS A 15 23.90 -11.39 -9.87
C LYS A 15 22.90 -10.53 -9.11
N ARG A 16 23.35 -9.35 -8.69
CA ARG A 16 22.52 -8.25 -8.20
C ARG A 16 21.56 -7.84 -9.32
N ILE A 17 20.29 -7.64 -8.98
CA ILE A 17 19.26 -7.25 -9.96
C ILE A 17 19.26 -5.73 -10.05
N VAL A 18 20.00 -5.18 -11.02
CA VAL A 18 20.17 -3.72 -11.18
C VAL A 18 18.83 -3.03 -11.46
N SER A 19 17.96 -3.63 -12.27
CA SER A 19 16.64 -3.08 -12.58
C SER A 19 15.74 -2.94 -11.34
N LEU A 20 15.86 -3.85 -10.36
CA LEU A 20 15.13 -3.75 -9.10
C LEU A 20 15.62 -2.56 -8.27
N ASP A 21 16.93 -2.32 -8.24
CA ASP A 21 17.49 -1.18 -7.53
C ASP A 21 17.12 0.15 -8.21
N GLN A 22 17.11 0.20 -9.55
CA GLN A 22 16.62 1.35 -10.32
C GLN A 22 15.15 1.63 -10.04
N PHE A 23 14.30 0.59 -10.03
CA PHE A 23 12.87 0.72 -9.72
C PHE A 23 12.63 1.24 -8.29
N ARG A 24 13.43 0.77 -7.31
CA ARG A 24 13.41 1.30 -5.95
C ARG A 24 13.88 2.76 -5.88
N GLY A 25 14.93 3.11 -6.60
CA GLY A 25 15.40 4.50 -6.70
C GLY A 25 14.35 5.42 -7.30
N TYR A 26 13.70 4.98 -8.38
CA TYR A 26 12.59 5.69 -9.01
C TYR A 26 11.44 5.94 -8.04
N THR A 27 11.01 4.92 -7.29
CA THR A 27 9.91 5.09 -6.33
C THR A 27 10.27 6.04 -5.18
N VAL A 28 11.51 6.02 -4.69
CA VAL A 28 11.99 6.99 -3.69
C VAL A 28 12.05 8.41 -4.26
N ALA A 29 12.58 8.60 -5.47
CA ALA A 29 12.57 9.89 -6.14
C ALA A 29 11.13 10.39 -6.37
N GLY A 30 10.22 9.49 -6.75
CA GLY A 30 8.79 9.76 -6.86
C GLY A 30 8.17 10.20 -5.54
N MET A 31 8.52 9.56 -4.41
CA MET A 31 8.04 9.95 -3.08
C MET A 31 8.46 11.38 -2.75
N PHE A 32 9.72 11.75 -3.02
CA PHE A 32 10.18 13.13 -2.84
C PHE A 32 9.42 14.09 -3.75
N LEU A 33 9.24 13.74 -5.03
CA LEU A 33 8.56 14.58 -6.00
C LEU A 33 7.13 14.89 -5.56
N VAL A 34 6.31 13.88 -5.29
CA VAL A 34 4.88 14.06 -5.01
C VAL A 34 4.64 14.66 -3.62
N ASN A 35 5.48 14.32 -2.64
CA ASN A 35 5.38 14.90 -1.30
C ASN A 35 5.87 16.36 -1.29
N TYR A 36 6.97 16.68 -2.00
CA TYR A 36 7.49 18.04 -2.05
C TYR A 36 6.61 18.95 -2.92
N MET A 37 6.26 18.50 -4.13
CA MET A 37 5.42 19.29 -5.05
C MET A 37 3.98 19.45 -4.54
N GLY A 38 3.49 18.51 -3.72
CA GLY A 38 2.17 18.59 -3.10
C GLY A 38 1.94 19.86 -2.27
N PHE A 39 3.00 20.51 -1.76
CA PHE A 39 2.90 21.74 -0.97
C PHE A 39 2.76 23.02 -1.80
N PHE A 40 3.03 22.98 -3.11
CA PHE A 40 2.95 24.19 -3.94
C PHE A 40 1.53 24.43 -4.43
N VAL A 41 1.13 25.71 -4.39
CA VAL A 41 -0.17 26.19 -4.89
C VAL A 41 -0.34 25.81 -6.36
N VAL A 42 0.66 26.13 -7.18
CA VAL A 42 0.72 25.78 -8.61
C VAL A 42 1.51 24.48 -8.77
N CYS A 43 0.84 23.35 -8.69
CA CYS A 43 1.42 22.03 -8.91
C CYS A 43 0.51 21.21 -9.83
N PRO A 44 1.06 20.52 -10.85
CA PRO A 44 0.28 19.71 -11.77
C PRO A 44 -0.64 18.74 -11.04
N VAL A 45 -1.91 18.71 -11.44
CA VAL A 45 -2.97 17.95 -10.76
C VAL A 45 -2.63 16.46 -10.66
N VAL A 46 -1.94 15.91 -11.66
CA VAL A 46 -1.49 14.50 -11.69
C VAL A 46 -0.51 14.13 -10.57
N LEU A 47 0.21 15.10 -10.00
CA LEU A 47 1.19 14.90 -8.93
C LEU A 47 0.61 15.07 -7.52
N LYS A 48 -0.69 15.37 -7.40
CA LYS A 48 -1.40 15.51 -6.12
C LYS A 48 -2.25 14.28 -5.83
N HIS A 49 -2.47 13.99 -4.55
CA HIS A 49 -3.45 13.00 -4.12
C HIS A 49 -4.86 13.53 -4.30
N HIS A 50 -5.77 12.70 -4.81
CA HIS A 50 -7.17 13.05 -5.01
C HIS A 50 -8.07 12.00 -4.35
N ASN A 51 -9.23 12.45 -3.87
CA ASN A 51 -10.23 11.54 -3.32
C ASN A 51 -11.18 10.98 -4.40
N THR A 52 -11.00 11.40 -5.66
CA THR A 52 -11.98 11.21 -6.75
C THR A 52 -11.46 10.32 -7.87
N TYR A 53 -10.15 10.27 -8.07
CA TYR A 53 -9.52 9.42 -9.09
C TYR A 53 -8.10 9.02 -8.66
N CYS A 54 -7.56 7.97 -9.29
CA CYS A 54 -6.19 7.50 -9.05
C CYS A 54 -5.20 8.35 -9.85
N SER A 55 -4.35 9.12 -9.17
CA SER A 55 -3.31 9.96 -9.76
C SER A 55 -1.94 9.26 -9.77
N TYR A 56 -0.93 9.90 -10.35
CA TYR A 56 0.44 9.36 -10.34
C TYR A 56 0.96 9.23 -8.90
N ALA A 57 0.62 10.18 -8.02
CA ALA A 57 1.03 10.16 -6.62
C ALA A 57 0.55 8.90 -5.89
N ASP A 58 -0.65 8.42 -6.20
CA ASP A 58 -1.26 7.24 -5.57
C ASP A 58 -0.54 5.93 -5.93
N THR A 59 0.26 5.92 -7.00
CA THR A 59 0.99 4.72 -7.44
C THR A 59 2.33 4.52 -6.73
N ILE A 60 2.93 5.59 -6.21
CA ILE A 60 4.32 5.59 -5.76
C ILE A 60 4.53 4.67 -4.56
N MET A 61 3.70 4.78 -3.52
CA MET A 61 3.84 3.93 -2.34
C MET A 61 3.53 2.46 -2.63
N PRO A 62 2.45 2.09 -3.36
CA PRO A 62 2.25 0.71 -3.82
C PRO A 62 3.44 0.14 -4.60
N HIS A 63 4.01 0.90 -5.53
CA HIS A 63 5.20 0.48 -6.29
C HIS A 63 6.39 0.22 -5.36
N PHE A 64 6.63 1.09 -4.38
CA PHE A 64 7.69 0.90 -3.40
C PHE A 64 7.47 -0.36 -2.56
N MET A 65 6.25 -0.57 -2.06
CA MET A 65 5.91 -1.75 -1.24
C MET A 65 6.01 -3.06 -2.04
N PHE A 66 5.64 -3.03 -3.33
CA PHE A 66 5.91 -4.13 -4.26
C PHE A 66 7.40 -4.45 -4.34
N ALA A 67 8.25 -3.43 -4.52
CA ALA A 67 9.69 -3.62 -4.58
C ALA A 67 10.28 -4.14 -3.26
N VAL A 68 9.76 -3.67 -2.12
CA VAL A 68 10.12 -4.17 -0.78
C VAL A 68 9.78 -5.65 -0.64
N GLY A 69 8.56 -6.06 -1.02
CA GLY A 69 8.14 -7.45 -0.96
C GLY A 69 8.96 -8.36 -1.87
N PHE A 70 9.24 -7.92 -3.10
CA PHE A 70 10.13 -8.61 -4.02
C PHE A 70 11.52 -8.82 -3.42
N ALA A 71 12.14 -7.72 -2.93
CA ALA A 71 13.46 -7.77 -2.33
C ALA A 71 13.48 -8.62 -1.05
N PHE A 72 12.40 -8.61 -0.27
CA PHE A 72 12.27 -9.41 0.94
C PHE A 72 12.28 -10.90 0.60
N ARG A 73 11.43 -11.35 -0.33
CA ARG A 73 11.42 -12.76 -0.78
C ARG A 73 12.80 -13.20 -1.28
N LEU A 74 13.40 -12.39 -2.16
CA LEU A 74 14.70 -12.66 -2.76
C LEU A 74 15.82 -12.81 -1.71
N THR A 75 15.91 -11.86 -0.77
CA THR A 75 16.97 -11.84 0.24
C THR A 75 16.74 -12.88 1.33
N PHE A 76 15.49 -13.17 1.65
CA PHE A 76 15.14 -14.17 2.66
C PHE A 76 15.46 -15.58 2.19
N GLY A 77 15.10 -15.94 0.96
CA GLY A 77 15.44 -17.26 0.38
C GLY A 77 16.94 -17.54 0.44
N ARG A 78 17.76 -16.54 0.06
CA ARG A 78 19.23 -16.62 0.11
C ARG A 78 19.76 -16.84 1.54
N ARG A 79 19.21 -16.13 2.52
CA ARG A 79 19.68 -16.20 3.91
C ARG A 79 19.33 -17.51 4.58
N VAL A 80 18.16 -18.08 4.29
CA VAL A 80 17.82 -19.38 4.85
C VAL A 80 18.79 -20.46 4.36
N GLN A 81 19.25 -20.37 3.10
CA GLN A 81 20.25 -21.30 2.57
C GLN A 81 21.62 -21.15 3.21
N THR A 82 22.03 -19.93 3.60
CA THR A 82 23.38 -19.68 4.15
C THR A 82 23.47 -19.70 5.67
N GLU A 83 22.45 -19.23 6.38
CA GLU A 83 22.47 -18.98 7.84
C GLU A 83 21.45 -19.85 8.61
N GLY A 84 20.61 -20.61 7.90
CA GLY A 84 19.52 -21.37 8.48
C GLY A 84 18.26 -20.53 8.78
N THR A 85 17.13 -21.22 8.97
CA THR A 85 15.81 -20.58 9.06
C THR A 85 15.66 -19.65 10.27
N ALA A 86 16.02 -20.11 11.47
CA ALA A 86 15.84 -19.34 12.71
C ALA A 86 16.67 -18.05 12.72
N SER A 87 17.93 -18.13 12.29
CA SER A 87 18.82 -16.97 12.18
C SER A 87 18.31 -15.94 11.16
N ALA A 88 17.82 -16.41 10.01
CA ALA A 88 17.25 -15.55 8.98
C ALA A 88 16.03 -14.76 9.50
N TYR A 89 15.11 -15.42 10.22
CA TYR A 89 13.97 -14.76 10.86
C TYR A 89 14.40 -13.75 11.92
N MET A 90 15.29 -14.14 12.85
CA MET A 90 15.76 -13.26 13.91
C MET A 90 16.42 -11.99 13.36
N ARG A 91 17.23 -12.14 12.31
CA ARG A 91 17.89 -11.01 11.65
C ARG A 91 16.88 -10.07 10.99
N VAL A 92 15.84 -10.61 10.35
CA VAL A 92 14.75 -9.79 9.78
C VAL A 92 14.04 -9.02 10.89
N VAL A 93 13.62 -9.70 11.95
CA VAL A 93 12.96 -9.06 13.10
C VAL A 93 13.83 -7.94 13.67
N ARG A 94 15.12 -8.19 13.91
CA ARG A 94 16.06 -7.18 14.41
C ARG A 94 16.17 -5.97 13.47
N ARG A 95 16.21 -6.19 12.15
CA ARG A 95 16.25 -5.11 11.16
C ARG A 95 14.94 -4.29 11.18
N LEU A 96 13.80 -4.96 11.27
CA LEU A 96 12.50 -4.30 11.30
C LEU A 96 12.30 -3.52 12.60
N LEU A 97 12.74 -4.05 13.74
CA LEU A 97 12.79 -3.32 15.02
C LEU A 97 13.69 -2.09 14.92
N GLY A 98 14.86 -2.21 14.29
CA GLY A 98 15.71 -1.05 14.00
C GLY A 98 15.00 0.00 13.15
N LEU A 99 14.24 -0.42 12.13
CA LEU A 99 13.45 0.50 11.30
C LEU A 99 12.31 1.17 12.07
N VAL A 100 11.62 0.43 12.95
CA VAL A 100 10.63 0.97 13.89
C VAL A 100 11.27 2.01 14.79
N LEU A 101 12.42 1.71 15.41
CA LEU A 101 13.13 2.67 16.26
C LEU A 101 13.52 3.94 15.50
N VAL A 102 14.08 3.80 14.29
CA VAL A 102 14.42 4.94 13.42
C VAL A 102 13.17 5.76 13.09
N SER A 103 12.05 5.11 12.75
CA SER A 103 10.79 5.81 12.47
C SER A 103 10.31 6.59 13.69
N LEU A 104 10.38 6.02 14.88
CA LEU A 104 9.97 6.68 16.11
C LEU A 104 10.86 7.90 16.42
N ILE A 105 12.16 7.83 16.14
CA ILE A 105 13.10 8.93 16.35
C ILE A 105 12.85 10.06 15.33
N ILE A 106 12.81 9.73 14.04
CA ILE A 106 12.65 10.72 12.96
C ILE A 106 11.30 11.44 13.08
N TYR A 107 10.23 10.72 13.41
CA TYR A 107 8.88 11.27 13.47
C TYR A 107 8.48 11.81 14.85
N ARG A 108 9.42 11.88 15.81
CA ARG A 108 9.22 12.53 17.13
C ARG A 108 9.67 13.99 17.20
N VAL A 109 10.18 14.58 16.12
CA VAL A 109 10.87 15.88 16.17
C VAL A 109 9.94 17.06 16.51
N SER A 110 8.62 16.87 16.56
CA SER A 110 7.69 17.87 17.12
C SER A 110 7.34 17.55 18.58
N PRO A 111 7.52 18.47 19.54
CA PRO A 111 7.17 18.24 20.94
C PRO A 111 5.69 17.89 21.10
N ILE A 112 5.39 16.83 21.86
CA ILE A 112 4.01 16.40 22.20
C ILE A 112 3.35 17.41 23.16
N ALA A 113 4.17 18.11 23.95
CA ALA A 113 3.80 19.23 24.81
C ALA A 113 5.01 20.17 24.90
N GLN A 114 4.78 21.48 24.95
CA GLN A 114 5.85 22.45 25.14
C GLN A 114 6.16 22.67 26.63
N THR A 115 5.25 22.26 27.52
CA THR A 115 5.42 22.36 28.97
C THR A 115 5.07 21.06 29.70
N TRP A 116 5.68 20.85 30.87
CA TRP A 116 5.40 19.70 31.74
C TRP A 116 3.94 19.69 32.25
N ASN A 117 3.34 20.87 32.40
CA ASN A 117 1.94 21.01 32.83
C ASN A 117 0.96 20.60 31.73
N GLU A 118 1.26 20.93 30.48
CA GLU A 118 0.51 20.49 29.30
C GLU A 118 0.62 18.97 29.09
N LEU A 119 1.78 18.36 29.34
CA LEU A 119 1.91 16.90 29.28
C LEU A 119 1.06 16.18 30.35
N LYS A 120 0.94 16.77 31.55
CA LYS A 120 0.09 16.23 32.63
C LYS A 120 -1.40 16.38 32.33
N SER A 121 -1.81 17.44 31.64
CA SER A 121 -3.23 17.66 31.30
C SER A 121 -3.71 16.83 30.12
N ILE A 122 -2.82 16.46 29.20
CA ILE A 122 -3.12 15.57 28.06
C ILE A 122 -3.34 14.12 28.54
N GLY A 123 -2.68 13.69 29.62
CA GLY A 123 -2.76 12.30 30.08
C GLY A 123 -1.94 11.33 29.21
N VAL A 124 -1.52 10.20 29.80
CA VAL A 124 -0.59 9.25 29.18
C VAL A 124 -1.16 8.65 27.88
N TRP A 125 -2.48 8.44 27.83
CA TRP A 125 -3.13 7.83 26.68
C TRP A 125 -3.20 8.78 25.48
N ASP A 126 -3.59 10.05 25.64
CA ASP A 126 -3.66 10.98 24.51
C ASP A 126 -2.26 11.39 24.01
N ALA A 127 -1.28 11.42 24.92
CA ALA A 127 0.14 11.64 24.58
C ALA A 127 0.71 10.52 23.69
N ILE A 128 0.08 9.34 23.66
CA ILE A 128 0.50 8.20 22.84
C ILE A 128 -0.45 7.98 21.66
N ALA A 129 -1.76 8.06 21.86
CA ALA A 129 -2.78 7.74 20.86
C ALA A 129 -2.72 8.68 19.65
N GLY A 130 -2.55 9.99 19.87
CA GLY A 130 -2.42 10.98 18.79
C GLY A 130 -1.19 10.73 17.92
N PRO A 131 0.02 10.67 18.50
CA PRO A 131 1.23 10.33 17.75
C PRO A 131 1.17 8.95 17.10
N LEU A 132 0.64 7.94 17.77
CA LEU A 132 0.49 6.60 17.21
C LEU A 132 -0.39 6.61 15.95
N LYS A 133 -1.50 7.33 15.99
CA LYS A 133 -2.45 7.39 14.87
C LYS A 133 -1.90 8.14 13.65
N ARG A 134 -1.11 9.20 13.86
CA ARG A 134 -0.68 10.11 12.79
C ARG A 134 0.84 10.15 12.58
N ASN A 135 1.60 10.48 13.62
CA ASN A 135 3.01 10.83 13.48
C ASN A 135 3.91 9.61 13.37
N TRP A 136 3.68 8.58 14.17
CA TRP A 136 4.52 7.37 14.22
C TRP A 136 4.22 6.43 13.07
N PHE A 137 2.97 6.36 12.60
CA PHE A 137 2.57 5.55 11.44
C PHE A 137 2.71 6.31 10.13
N GLN A 138 3.94 6.69 9.79
CA GLN A 138 4.32 7.16 8.46
C GLN A 138 5.01 6.04 7.67
N THR A 139 5.58 6.38 6.50
CA THR A 139 6.12 5.43 5.52
C THR A 139 7.09 4.41 6.14
N LEU A 140 8.08 4.82 6.95
CA LEU A 140 9.07 3.88 7.52
C LEU A 140 8.44 2.85 8.47
N MET A 141 7.48 3.27 9.29
CA MET A 141 6.75 2.37 10.18
C MET A 141 5.88 1.40 9.38
N HIS A 142 5.17 1.88 8.36
CA HIS A 142 4.38 1.02 7.47
C HIS A 142 5.24 -0.04 6.78
N ILE A 143 6.43 0.32 6.29
CA ILE A 143 7.38 -0.64 5.71
C ILE A 143 7.74 -1.71 6.75
N ALA A 144 8.05 -1.29 7.99
CA ALA A 144 8.47 -2.20 9.04
C ALA A 144 7.36 -3.18 9.45
N VAL A 145 6.17 -2.66 9.77
CA VAL A 145 5.03 -3.43 10.26
C VAL A 145 4.48 -4.33 9.16
N THR A 146 4.38 -3.84 7.91
CA THR A 146 3.95 -4.68 6.79
C THR A 146 4.92 -5.83 6.53
N SER A 147 6.22 -5.55 6.55
CA SER A 147 7.24 -6.59 6.39
C SER A 147 7.19 -7.63 7.51
N LEU A 148 6.92 -7.19 8.74
CA LEU A 148 6.75 -8.08 9.89
C LEU A 148 5.49 -8.94 9.74
N TRP A 149 4.39 -8.32 9.31
CA TRP A 149 3.10 -8.98 9.08
C TRP A 149 3.20 -10.09 8.03
N ILE A 150 3.90 -9.87 6.92
CA ILE A 150 4.04 -10.89 5.86
C ILE A 150 5.15 -11.91 6.14
N ALA A 151 6.00 -11.68 7.14
CA ALA A 151 7.13 -12.57 7.46
C ALA A 151 6.73 -14.04 7.71
N PRO A 152 5.62 -14.37 8.42
CA PRO A 152 5.22 -15.76 8.63
C PRO A 152 4.94 -16.53 7.33
N VAL A 153 4.41 -15.85 6.31
CA VAL A 153 4.06 -16.46 5.03
C VAL A 153 5.13 -16.26 3.94
N ILE A 154 6.24 -15.57 4.24
CA ILE A 154 7.23 -15.19 3.23
C ILE A 154 7.85 -16.38 2.49
N ARG A 155 7.92 -17.56 3.13
CA ARG A 155 8.42 -18.83 2.56
C ARG A 155 7.33 -19.74 2.03
N ALA A 156 6.06 -19.45 2.32
CA ALA A 156 4.97 -20.31 1.94
C ALA A 156 4.79 -20.33 0.41
N ARG A 157 4.13 -21.38 -0.09
CA ARG A 157 3.74 -21.47 -1.51
C ARG A 157 2.86 -20.28 -1.91
N ALA A 158 2.84 -19.98 -3.20
CA ALA A 158 2.08 -18.85 -3.76
C ALA A 158 0.61 -18.81 -3.28
N SER A 159 -0.07 -19.96 -3.24
CA SER A 159 -1.48 -20.04 -2.80
C SER A 159 -1.69 -19.59 -1.36
N ILE A 160 -0.78 -19.92 -0.43
CA ILE A 160 -0.89 -19.51 0.98
C ILE A 160 -0.64 -18.00 1.10
N ARG A 161 0.33 -17.46 0.36
CA ARG A 161 0.56 -16.01 0.33
C ARG A 161 -0.63 -15.26 -0.26
N ILE A 162 -1.24 -15.76 -1.33
CA ILE A 162 -2.46 -15.20 -1.93
C ILE A 162 -3.62 -15.25 -0.93
N ALA A 163 -3.83 -16.38 -0.24
CA ALA A 163 -4.85 -16.49 0.79
C ALA A 163 -4.61 -15.51 1.94
N TYR A 164 -3.36 -15.34 2.38
CA TYR A 164 -2.98 -14.39 3.43
C TYR A 164 -3.17 -12.93 3.01
N MET A 165 -2.91 -12.61 1.73
CA MET A 165 -3.19 -11.32 1.13
C MET A 165 -4.70 -11.02 1.14
N ILE A 166 -5.52 -11.97 0.69
CA ILE A 166 -6.99 -11.85 0.71
C ILE A 166 -7.50 -11.71 2.15
N PHE A 167 -6.97 -12.51 3.08
CA PHE A 167 -7.28 -12.40 4.51
C PHE A 167 -6.95 -11.00 5.05
N SER A 168 -5.78 -10.46 4.73
CA SER A 168 -5.37 -9.13 5.19
C SER A 168 -6.28 -8.03 4.63
N ALA A 169 -6.63 -8.13 3.35
CA ALA A 169 -7.58 -7.20 2.71
C ALA A 169 -8.97 -7.29 3.35
N ALA A 170 -9.50 -8.50 3.54
CA ALA A 170 -10.79 -8.73 4.17
C ALA A 170 -10.81 -8.24 5.63
N ALA A 171 -9.74 -8.52 6.40
CA ALA A 171 -9.59 -8.02 7.75
C ALA A 171 -9.63 -6.48 7.81
N HIS A 172 -8.94 -5.80 6.88
CA HIS A 172 -8.99 -4.34 6.81
C HIS A 172 -10.40 -3.81 6.51
N VAL A 173 -11.12 -4.43 5.56
CA VAL A 173 -12.50 -4.05 5.22
C VAL A 173 -13.44 -4.26 6.41
N VAL A 174 -13.36 -5.42 7.08
CA VAL A 174 -14.19 -5.74 8.25
C VAL A 174 -13.92 -4.77 9.39
N LEU A 175 -12.65 -4.52 9.73
CA LEU A 175 -12.28 -3.58 10.79
C LEU A 175 -12.70 -2.15 10.44
N SER A 176 -12.54 -1.75 9.17
CA SER A 176 -13.00 -0.47 8.64
C SER A 176 -14.50 -0.28 8.80
N TYR A 177 -15.28 -1.32 8.50
CA TYR A 177 -16.73 -1.31 8.64
C TYR A 177 -17.18 -1.11 10.10
N TYR A 178 -16.54 -1.78 11.06
CA TYR A 178 -16.98 -1.72 12.46
C TYR A 178 -16.58 -0.42 13.17
N PHE A 179 -15.35 0.05 13.01
CA PHE A 179 -14.87 1.23 13.74
C PHE A 179 -13.68 1.94 13.10
N TYR A 180 -12.86 1.22 12.35
CA TYR A 180 -11.54 1.72 12.00
C TYR A 180 -11.60 2.86 10.99
N PHE A 181 -12.54 2.83 10.04
CA PHE A 181 -12.65 3.87 9.02
C PHE A 181 -13.05 5.22 9.64
N THR A 182 -14.03 5.22 10.54
CA THR A 182 -14.45 6.43 11.25
C THR A 182 -13.36 6.90 12.21
N TRP A 183 -12.73 5.99 12.95
CA TRP A 183 -11.64 6.31 13.85
C TRP A 183 -10.46 6.93 13.10
N VAL A 184 -9.92 6.30 12.05
CA VAL A 184 -8.72 6.77 11.33
C VAL A 184 -8.97 8.11 10.63
N ASN A 185 -10.19 8.37 10.16
CA ASN A 185 -10.56 9.62 9.51
C ASN A 185 -11.07 10.69 10.49
N SER A 186 -11.21 10.40 11.79
CA SER A 186 -11.53 11.42 12.78
C SER A 186 -10.26 12.23 13.15
N PRO A 187 -10.34 13.50 13.54
CA PRO A 187 -9.18 14.27 13.99
C PRO A 187 -8.50 13.63 15.24
N PRO A 188 -7.15 13.60 15.31
CA PRO A 188 -6.22 13.84 14.22
C PRO A 188 -6.30 12.70 13.18
N ASN A 189 -6.29 13.04 11.90
CA ASN A 189 -6.39 12.03 10.84
C ASN A 189 -5.16 11.12 10.82
N GLY A 190 -5.38 9.83 10.56
CA GLY A 190 -4.30 8.94 10.19
C GLY A 190 -3.69 9.31 8.85
N ILE A 191 -2.42 8.96 8.67
CA ILE A 191 -1.68 9.09 7.41
C ILE A 191 -1.46 7.68 6.85
N ASP A 192 -1.49 7.52 5.53
CA ASP A 192 -1.24 6.24 4.83
C ASP A 192 -2.14 5.07 5.30
N GLY A 193 -3.37 5.37 5.72
CA GLY A 193 -4.31 4.38 6.27
C GLY A 193 -4.12 4.09 7.75
N GLY A 194 -3.22 4.79 8.45
CA GLY A 194 -3.03 4.73 9.90
C GLY A 194 -2.45 3.39 10.41
N PRO A 195 -2.56 3.12 11.73
CA PRO A 195 -1.98 1.93 12.36
C PRO A 195 -2.34 0.57 11.75
N LEU A 196 -3.52 0.41 11.14
CA LEU A 196 -3.93 -0.81 10.44
C LEU A 196 -3.73 -0.75 8.91
N GLY A 197 -3.17 0.34 8.38
CA GLY A 197 -2.85 0.47 6.96
C GLY A 197 -1.92 -0.62 6.45
N PHE A 198 -1.06 -1.20 7.30
CA PHE A 198 -0.20 -2.33 6.92
C PHE A 198 -0.98 -3.53 6.33
N LEU A 199 -2.25 -3.69 6.70
CA LEU A 199 -3.11 -4.74 6.16
C LEU A 199 -3.34 -4.58 4.66
N THR A 200 -3.57 -3.35 4.18
CA THR A 200 -3.72 -3.08 2.74
C THR A 200 -2.37 -3.00 2.05
N TRP A 201 -1.34 -2.45 2.69
CA TRP A 201 0.03 -2.43 2.15
C TRP A 201 0.64 -3.84 1.99
N SER A 202 0.09 -4.83 2.68
CA SER A 202 0.46 -6.24 2.47
C SER A 202 0.13 -6.73 1.06
N ILE A 203 -0.85 -6.13 0.38
CA ILE A 203 -1.27 -6.49 -0.98
C ILE A 203 -0.14 -6.27 -1.98
N PRO A 204 0.35 -5.04 -2.22
CA PRO A 204 1.45 -4.83 -3.15
C PRO A 204 2.71 -5.58 -2.70
N ALA A 205 2.99 -5.67 -1.40
CA ALA A 205 4.14 -6.41 -0.90
C ALA A 205 4.08 -7.90 -1.25
N ILE A 206 2.94 -8.57 -1.04
CA ILE A 206 2.76 -9.99 -1.38
C ILE A 206 2.81 -10.18 -2.90
N ILE A 207 2.19 -9.30 -3.69
CA ILE A 207 2.30 -9.33 -5.16
C ILE A 207 3.78 -9.23 -5.58
N GLY A 208 4.58 -8.39 -4.91
CA GLY A 208 6.02 -8.33 -5.09
C GLY A 208 6.73 -9.66 -4.83
N THR A 209 6.32 -10.39 -3.79
CA THR A 209 6.85 -11.73 -3.53
C THR A 209 6.50 -12.73 -4.63
N LEU A 210 5.29 -12.66 -5.21
CA LEU A 210 4.85 -13.54 -6.31
C LEU A 210 5.61 -13.22 -7.61
N ALA A 211 5.87 -11.94 -7.86
CA ALA A 211 6.70 -11.51 -8.98
C ALA A 211 8.14 -12.02 -8.85
N CYS A 212 8.68 -12.05 -7.62
CA CYS A 212 10.00 -12.63 -7.35
C CYS A 212 10.04 -14.12 -7.74
N ASP A 213 9.01 -14.89 -7.39
CA ASP A 213 8.90 -16.30 -7.77
C ASP A 213 8.90 -16.47 -9.30
N TRP A 214 8.15 -15.65 -10.04
CA TRP A 214 8.05 -15.76 -11.50
C TRP A 214 9.29 -15.30 -12.27
N ILE A 215 10.05 -14.35 -11.72
CA ILE A 215 11.20 -13.75 -12.42
C ILE A 215 12.51 -14.42 -12.01
N VAL A 216 12.69 -14.73 -10.73
CA VAL A 216 14.00 -15.16 -10.18
C VAL A 216 14.00 -16.63 -9.77
N GLU A 217 12.90 -17.13 -9.20
CA GLU A 217 12.81 -18.52 -8.74
C GLU A 217 12.19 -19.46 -9.78
N ALA A 218 11.86 -18.98 -10.99
CA ALA A 218 11.32 -19.82 -12.05
C ALA A 218 12.36 -20.82 -12.57
N ASP A 219 11.95 -22.08 -12.72
CA ASP A 219 12.74 -23.10 -13.41
C ASP A 219 12.83 -22.74 -14.90
N GLY A 220 14.03 -22.36 -15.35
CA GLY A 220 14.30 -21.98 -16.73
C GLY A 220 14.23 -20.47 -16.98
N LEU A 221 13.43 -20.04 -17.95
CA LEU A 221 13.30 -18.64 -18.36
C LEU A 221 12.31 -17.87 -17.45
N PRO A 222 12.52 -16.56 -17.22
CA PRO A 222 11.57 -15.73 -16.49
C PRO A 222 10.15 -15.82 -17.08
N ARG A 223 9.15 -16.04 -16.23
CA ARG A 223 7.75 -16.17 -16.65
C ARG A 223 7.10 -14.78 -16.82
N ILE A 224 7.52 -14.04 -17.83
CA ILE A 224 7.06 -12.67 -18.11
C ILE A 224 5.59 -12.65 -18.59
N ARG A 225 5.18 -13.62 -19.41
CA ARG A 225 3.82 -13.66 -19.98
C ARG A 225 2.73 -13.74 -18.90
N PRO A 226 2.78 -14.69 -17.93
CA PRO A 226 1.82 -14.70 -16.82
C PRO A 226 1.85 -13.43 -15.99
N PHE A 227 3.04 -12.85 -15.76
CA PHE A 227 3.18 -11.61 -15.00
C PHE A 227 2.43 -10.45 -15.67
N VAL A 228 2.68 -10.21 -16.97
CA VAL A 228 2.00 -9.15 -17.73
C VAL A 228 0.49 -9.39 -17.82
N PHE A 229 0.07 -10.63 -18.07
CA PHE A 229 -1.35 -10.99 -18.11
C PHE A 229 -2.05 -10.64 -16.80
N TRP A 230 -1.51 -11.09 -15.66
CA TRP A 230 -2.10 -10.81 -14.35
C TRP A 230 -2.05 -9.33 -13.98
N SER A 231 -1.02 -8.58 -14.41
CA SER A 231 -0.99 -7.12 -14.26
C SER A 231 -2.18 -6.46 -14.97
N VAL A 232 -2.45 -6.83 -16.23
CA VAL A 232 -3.60 -6.30 -16.98
C VAL A 232 -4.92 -6.68 -16.31
N VAL A 233 -5.07 -7.95 -15.90
CA VAL A 233 -6.27 -8.41 -15.19
C VAL A 233 -6.51 -7.62 -13.91
N LEU A 234 -5.48 -7.42 -13.07
CA LEU A 234 -5.61 -6.67 -11.81
C LEU A 234 -5.93 -5.19 -12.04
N MET A 235 -5.35 -4.56 -13.07
CA MET A 235 -5.68 -3.19 -13.43
C MET A 235 -7.14 -3.06 -13.90
N LEU A 236 -7.60 -3.96 -14.75
CA LEU A 236 -8.99 -3.99 -15.23
C LEU A 236 -9.98 -4.27 -14.09
N LEU A 237 -9.66 -5.20 -13.18
CA LEU A 237 -10.46 -5.46 -12.00
C LEU A 237 -10.53 -4.24 -11.07
N GLY A 238 -9.40 -3.57 -10.84
CA GLY A 238 -9.36 -2.34 -10.04
C GLY A 238 -10.22 -1.23 -10.64
N TRP A 239 -10.13 -1.01 -11.96
CA TRP A 239 -10.97 -0.04 -12.67
C TRP A 239 -12.45 -0.44 -12.69
N GLY A 240 -12.75 -1.72 -12.84
CA GLY A 240 -14.11 -2.24 -12.75
C GLY A 240 -14.74 -2.00 -11.38
N ILE A 241 -13.98 -2.21 -10.30
CA ILE A 241 -14.43 -1.90 -8.93
C ILE A 241 -14.63 -0.39 -8.76
N SER A 242 -13.74 0.46 -9.31
CA SER A 242 -13.91 1.91 -9.20
C SER A 242 -15.14 2.43 -9.93
N CYS A 243 -15.65 1.74 -10.96
CA CYS A 243 -16.90 2.11 -11.63
C CYS A 243 -18.11 2.08 -10.67
N GLY A 244 -18.05 1.34 -9.56
CA GLY A 244 -19.07 1.35 -8.52
C GLY A 244 -19.29 2.72 -7.86
N THR A 245 -18.32 3.65 -7.92
CA THR A 245 -18.49 5.00 -7.40
C THR A 245 -19.52 5.82 -8.18
N ARG A 246 -19.81 5.45 -9.43
CA ARG A 246 -20.79 6.15 -10.29
C ARG A 246 -22.24 6.02 -9.83
N PHE A 247 -22.54 5.14 -8.88
CA PHE A 247 -23.84 5.07 -8.19
C PHE A 247 -24.01 6.18 -7.13
N TYR A 248 -22.95 6.94 -6.84
CA TYR A 248 -22.90 7.98 -5.83
C TYR A 248 -22.63 9.37 -6.44
N ASP A 249 -22.97 9.56 -7.71
CA ASP A 249 -22.79 10.84 -8.41
C ASP A 249 -23.57 11.96 -7.69
N VAL A 250 -22.87 13.03 -7.29
CA VAL A 250 -23.48 14.17 -6.60
C VAL A 250 -24.20 15.05 -7.63
N PRO A 251 -25.50 15.36 -7.44
CA PRO A 251 -26.24 16.25 -8.34
C PRO A 251 -25.58 17.62 -8.47
N VAL A 252 -25.64 18.24 -9.66
CA VAL A 252 -24.96 19.51 -9.94
C VAL A 252 -25.38 20.62 -8.96
N ALA A 253 -26.65 20.66 -8.55
CA ALA A 253 -27.15 21.62 -7.57
C ALA A 253 -26.50 21.48 -6.19
N ASP A 254 -26.07 20.27 -5.82
CA ASP A 254 -25.48 19.96 -4.52
C ASP A 254 -23.95 20.10 -4.51
N GLN A 255 -23.30 20.11 -5.69
CA GLN A 255 -21.84 20.22 -5.81
C GLN A 255 -21.29 21.55 -5.25
N THR A 256 -22.08 22.63 -5.32
CA THR A 256 -21.71 23.95 -4.78
C THR A 256 -22.16 24.17 -3.34
N ASN A 257 -22.83 23.19 -2.71
CA ASN A 257 -23.33 23.33 -1.35
C ASN A 257 -22.19 23.26 -0.32
N PRO A 258 -21.89 24.34 0.43
CA PRO A 258 -20.76 24.35 1.37
C PRO A 258 -20.88 23.36 2.52
N ALA A 259 -22.11 22.97 2.89
CA ALA A 259 -22.32 21.96 3.94
C ALA A 259 -21.90 20.57 3.45
N ILE A 260 -22.20 20.24 2.19
CA ILE A 260 -21.82 18.99 1.54
C ILE A 260 -20.32 18.97 1.26
N GLN A 261 -19.74 20.07 0.77
CA GLN A 261 -18.29 20.17 0.52
C GLN A 261 -17.43 20.03 1.78
N LYS A 262 -17.94 20.46 2.95
CA LYS A 262 -17.26 20.29 4.24
C LYS A 262 -17.43 18.89 4.81
N GLN A 263 -18.33 18.08 4.26
CA GLN A 263 -18.56 16.73 4.74
C GLN A 263 -17.40 15.82 4.36
N LYS A 264 -16.75 15.26 5.37
CA LYS A 264 -15.55 14.45 5.18
C LYS A 264 -15.83 12.97 4.93
N LEU A 265 -16.91 12.46 5.52
CA LEU A 265 -17.31 11.05 5.43
C LEU A 265 -18.58 10.96 4.59
N ALA A 266 -18.63 10.00 3.67
CA ALA A 266 -19.82 9.75 2.87
C ALA A 266 -21.03 9.41 3.76
N THR A 267 -22.20 9.94 3.42
CA THR A 267 -23.47 9.68 4.12
C THR A 267 -24.05 8.31 3.78
N TYR A 268 -23.69 7.78 2.61
CA TYR A 268 -24.26 6.56 2.05
C TYR A 268 -23.42 5.32 2.38
N PRO A 269 -24.06 4.13 2.52
CA PRO A 269 -23.35 2.87 2.67
C PRO A 269 -22.51 2.54 1.44
N VAL A 270 -21.50 1.66 1.62
CA VAL A 270 -20.59 1.21 0.54
C VAL A 270 -21.30 0.39 -0.54
N ILE A 271 -22.38 -0.30 -0.19
CA ILE A 271 -23.24 -1.00 -1.14
C ILE A 271 -24.39 -0.06 -1.47
N PRO A 272 -24.67 0.23 -2.76
CA PRO A 272 -25.72 1.16 -3.11
C PRO A 272 -27.09 0.69 -2.62
N ASP A 273 -27.91 1.61 -2.15
CA ASP A 273 -29.30 1.31 -1.79
C ASP A 273 -30.22 1.29 -3.02
N GLU A 274 -31.47 0.87 -2.81
CA GLU A 274 -32.46 0.78 -3.88
C GLU A 274 -32.71 2.15 -4.56
N ALA A 275 -32.59 3.25 -3.83
CA ALA A 275 -32.78 4.59 -4.36
C ALA A 275 -31.63 4.96 -5.32
N GLN A 276 -30.40 4.64 -4.98
CA GLN A 276 -29.23 4.86 -5.84
C GLN A 276 -29.26 4.01 -7.11
N PHE A 277 -29.69 2.74 -6.99
CA PHE A 277 -29.90 1.89 -8.18
C PHE A 277 -30.98 2.45 -9.10
N LYS A 278 -32.12 2.88 -8.54
CA LYS A 278 -33.21 3.49 -9.31
C LYS A 278 -32.81 4.80 -9.95
N ALA A 279 -32.08 5.66 -9.22
CA ALA A 279 -31.59 6.94 -9.73
C ALA A 279 -30.64 6.77 -10.92
N LYS A 280 -29.88 5.66 -10.95
CA LYS A 280 -28.99 5.33 -12.06
C LYS A 280 -29.66 4.54 -13.19
N ALA A 281 -30.86 4.00 -12.97
CA ALA A 281 -31.52 3.15 -13.95
C ALA A 281 -31.96 3.96 -15.19
N GLY A 282 -31.58 3.49 -16.38
CA GLY A 282 -31.95 4.12 -17.66
C GLY A 282 -30.90 5.09 -18.22
N GLU A 283 -29.82 5.35 -17.49
CA GLU A 283 -28.65 6.08 -17.98
C GLU A 283 -27.88 5.26 -19.05
N PRO A 284 -27.15 5.92 -19.97
CA PRO A 284 -26.34 5.20 -20.96
C PRO A 284 -25.18 4.46 -20.28
N PHE A 285 -24.68 3.41 -20.93
CA PHE A 285 -23.59 2.57 -20.40
C PHE A 285 -22.36 3.40 -19.97
N SER A 286 -22.03 4.47 -20.68
CA SER A 286 -20.92 5.37 -20.35
C SER A 286 -21.06 6.03 -18.98
N ALA A 287 -22.29 6.24 -18.48
CA ALA A 287 -22.54 6.82 -17.17
C ALA A 287 -22.20 5.88 -16.00
N TYR A 288 -22.06 4.59 -16.28
CA TYR A 288 -21.62 3.58 -15.30
C TYR A 288 -20.10 3.42 -15.26
N LEU A 289 -19.38 3.99 -16.24
CA LEU A 289 -17.93 3.89 -16.31
C LEU A 289 -17.30 5.08 -15.59
N ALA A 290 -16.44 4.79 -14.61
CA ALA A 290 -15.57 5.79 -14.03
C ALA A 290 -14.42 6.11 -14.99
N GLU A 291 -13.83 7.30 -14.84
CA GLU A 291 -12.67 7.71 -15.59
C GLU A 291 -11.52 6.72 -15.37
N PRO A 292 -10.75 6.38 -16.43
CA PRO A 292 -9.56 5.55 -16.27
C PRO A 292 -8.55 6.16 -15.29
N PRO A 293 -7.66 5.35 -14.70
CA PRO A 293 -6.55 5.88 -13.90
C PRO A 293 -5.80 6.99 -14.63
N PHE A 294 -5.36 8.00 -13.88
CA PHE A 294 -4.68 9.21 -14.37
C PHE A 294 -5.53 10.18 -15.21
N VAL A 295 -6.81 9.89 -15.44
CA VAL A 295 -7.72 10.79 -16.14
C VAL A 295 -8.54 11.57 -15.10
N LYS A 296 -8.47 12.90 -15.16
CA LYS A 296 -9.23 13.79 -14.27
C LYS A 296 -10.73 13.72 -14.62
N PRO A 297 -11.63 13.55 -13.64
CA PRO A 297 -13.07 13.66 -13.86
C PRO A 297 -13.46 15.05 -14.42
N PRO A 298 -14.42 15.12 -15.35
CA PRO A 298 -14.89 16.39 -15.89
C PRO A 298 -15.55 17.23 -14.80
N LYS A 299 -15.37 18.56 -14.87
CA LYS A 299 -16.01 19.57 -13.98
C LYS A 299 -15.50 19.64 -12.53
N GLN A 300 -14.41 18.98 -12.19
CA GLN A 300 -13.62 19.33 -11.00
C GLN A 300 -12.60 20.38 -11.46
N GLU A 301 -12.65 21.63 -10.99
CA GLU A 301 -11.52 22.57 -11.15
C GLU A 301 -10.57 22.44 -9.97
#